data_AF-A0A524PD56-F1
#
_entry.id   AF-A0A524PD56-F1
#
_cell.length_a   1.000
_cell.length_b   1.000
_cell.length_c   1.000
_cell.angle_alpha   90.00
_cell.angle_beta   90.00
_cell.angle_gamma   90.00
#
_symmetry.space_group_name_H-M   'P 1'
#
loop_
_entity.id
_entity.type
_entity.pdbx_description
1 polymer ?
#
loop_
_entity_poly.entity_id
_entity_poly.type
_entity_poly.pdbx_seq_one_letter_code
_entity_poly.pdbx_strand_id
1 'polypeptide(L)'
;MSKAASIKRFGLLERVEHWTLFASFTTLGITGLVQKYATVGIAQAVMVALGGIESVRVIHRVAATVMMFEAVYHIGVVGYKIFVRRDRMTMLPTFTDARSAIQAFLYNLGLGKTKPQQDRYTFEEKAEYWALIWGTVIMGITGFVMWNPIATTRFLPGIIVPAAKAAHSGEALLAVLAIIIWHMYHVHLRHFNKSMFT
;
A
#
# COMPACT_ATOMS: atom_id res chain seq x y z
N MET A 1 18.66 6.33 35.14
CA MET A 1 18.37 5.88 33.76
C MET A 1 18.14 7.13 32.92
N SER A 2 19.01 7.46 31.95
CA SER A 2 18.77 8.64 31.10
C SER A 2 17.50 8.41 30.28
N LYS A 3 16.58 9.37 30.29
CA LYS A 3 15.43 9.39 29.37
C LYS A 3 16.01 9.27 27.96
N ALA A 4 15.78 8.13 27.29
CA ALA A 4 16.33 7.92 25.95
C ALA A 4 15.83 9.07 25.06
N ALA A 5 16.75 9.84 24.50
CA ALA A 5 16.41 10.93 23.60
C ALA A 5 15.72 10.33 22.36
N SER A 6 14.47 10.71 22.11
CA SER A 6 13.75 10.29 20.91
C SER A 6 14.32 11.02 19.69
N ILE A 7 14.73 10.28 18.66
CA ILE A 7 15.12 10.85 17.37
C ILE A 7 13.93 10.89 16.43
N LYS A 8 13.78 11.99 15.67
CA LYS A 8 12.72 12.13 14.67
C LYS A 8 13.05 11.27 13.45
N ARG A 9 12.35 10.12 13.30
CA ARG A 9 12.55 9.20 12.17
C ARG A 9 11.90 9.70 10.88
N PHE A 10 10.73 10.32 10.97
CA PHE A 10 9.94 10.83 9.84
C PHE A 10 9.51 12.29 10.03
N GLY A 11 9.51 13.04 8.93
CA GLY A 11 9.02 14.41 8.83
C GLY A 11 7.52 14.54 9.12
N LEU A 12 7.03 15.78 9.23
CA LEU A 12 5.57 16.00 9.32
C LEU A 12 4.90 15.59 7.99
N LEU A 13 5.45 16.03 6.86
CA LEU A 13 4.88 15.74 5.54
C LEU A 13 4.84 14.24 5.25
N GLU A 14 5.91 13.50 5.56
CA GLU A 14 5.95 12.04 5.36
C GLU A 14 4.87 11.31 6.18
N ARG A 15 4.55 11.81 7.38
CA ARG A 15 3.46 11.27 8.19
C ARG A 15 2.10 11.63 7.62
N VAL A 16 1.93 12.85 7.10
CA VAL A 16 0.69 13.27 6.44
C VAL A 16 0.43 12.45 5.17
N GLU A 17 1.46 12.21 4.35
CA GLU A 17 1.42 11.29 3.21
C GLU A 17 0.96 9.90 3.66
N HIS A 18 1.60 9.34 4.70
CA HIS A 18 1.23 8.04 5.24
C HIS A 18 -0.23 7.98 5.73
N TRP A 19 -0.72 8.99 6.45
CA TRP A 19 -2.11 9.01 6.92
C TRP A 19 -3.12 9.18 5.78
N THR A 20 -2.77 9.94 4.75
CA THR A 20 -3.59 10.11 3.54
C THR A 20 -3.67 8.80 2.76
N LEU A 21 -2.53 8.13 2.57
CA LEU A 21 -2.42 6.80 2.01
C LEU A 21 -3.26 5.79 2.82
N PHE A 22 -3.11 5.75 4.14
CA PHE A 22 -3.84 4.83 5.02
C PHE A 22 -5.36 5.01 4.92
N ALA A 23 -5.84 6.26 4.99
CA ALA A 23 -7.27 6.56 4.96
C ALA A 23 -7.88 6.22 3.59
N SER A 24 -7.22 6.62 2.50
CA SER A 24 -7.67 6.35 1.14
C SER A 24 -7.60 4.85 0.81
N PHE A 25 -6.51 4.16 1.15
CA PHE A 25 -6.35 2.72 0.97
C PHE A 25 -7.42 1.93 1.74
N THR A 26 -7.64 2.25 3.02
CA THR A 26 -8.64 1.57 3.85
C THR A 26 -10.04 1.75 3.25
N THR A 27 -10.37 2.98 2.81
CA THR A 27 -11.65 3.27 2.16
C THR A 27 -11.81 2.49 0.86
N LEU A 28 -10.79 2.45 0.02
CA LEU A 28 -10.75 1.67 -1.23
C LEU A 28 -10.91 0.17 -0.97
N GLY A 29 -10.21 -0.36 0.02
CA GLY A 29 -10.28 -1.76 0.43
C GLY A 29 -11.68 -2.16 0.88
N ILE A 30 -12.28 -1.38 1.79
CA ILE A 30 -13.64 -1.65 2.28
C ILE A 30 -14.65 -1.57 1.13
N THR A 31 -14.68 -0.45 0.41
CA THR A 31 -15.65 -0.25 -0.67
C THR A 31 -15.46 -1.20 -1.85
N GLY A 32 -14.22 -1.63 -2.13
CA GLY A 32 -13.91 -2.61 -3.17
C GLY A 32 -14.31 -4.04 -2.77
N LEU A 33 -14.01 -4.45 -1.53
CA LEU A 33 -14.35 -5.79 -1.04
C LEU A 33 -15.86 -6.02 -0.95
N VAL A 34 -16.63 -5.04 -0.48
CA VAL A 34 -18.09 -5.18 -0.40
C VAL A 34 -18.74 -5.25 -1.79
N GLN A 35 -18.16 -4.60 -2.79
CA GLN A 35 -18.60 -4.73 -4.19
C GLN A 35 -18.24 -6.10 -4.77
N LYS A 36 -17.03 -6.62 -4.48
CA LYS A 36 -16.56 -7.94 -4.94
C LYS A 36 -17.39 -9.08 -4.34
N TYR A 37 -17.71 -9.01 -3.06
CA TYR A 37 -18.40 -10.05 -2.29
C TYR A 37 -19.84 -9.67 -1.96
N ALA A 38 -20.54 -8.98 -2.87
CA ALA A 38 -21.87 -8.40 -2.64
C ALA A 38 -22.98 -9.39 -2.22
N THR A 39 -22.76 -10.70 -2.41
CA THR A 39 -23.69 -11.76 -1.99
C THR A 39 -23.48 -12.24 -0.54
N VAL A 40 -22.38 -11.83 0.10
CA VAL A 40 -22.07 -12.22 1.48
C VAL A 40 -22.78 -11.29 2.45
N GLY A 41 -23.41 -11.83 3.50
CA GLY A 41 -24.23 -11.05 4.44
C GLY A 41 -23.53 -9.84 5.07
N ILE A 42 -22.25 -9.97 5.45
CA ILE A 42 -21.48 -8.84 5.99
C ILE A 42 -21.25 -7.73 4.94
N ALA A 43 -21.01 -8.11 3.68
CA ALA A 43 -20.84 -7.15 2.60
C ALA A 43 -22.14 -6.40 2.32
N GLN A 44 -23.28 -7.08 2.39
CA GLN A 44 -24.61 -6.46 2.27
C GLN A 44 -24.87 -5.48 3.41
N ALA A 45 -24.58 -5.87 4.67
CA ALA A 45 -24.74 -5.01 5.83
C ALA A 45 -23.91 -3.72 5.71
N VAL A 46 -22.63 -3.84 5.32
CA VAL A 46 -21.76 -2.68 5.09
C VAL A 46 -22.24 -1.85 3.91
N MET A 47 -22.68 -2.48 2.82
CA MET A 47 -23.20 -1.77 1.65
C MET A 47 -24.46 -0.95 1.99
N VAL A 48 -25.38 -1.50 2.80
CA VAL A 48 -26.56 -0.77 3.29
C VAL A 48 -26.14 0.36 4.23
N ALA A 49 -25.22 0.11 5.17
CA ALA A 49 -24.72 1.13 6.10
C ALA A 49 -24.04 2.32 5.39
N LEU A 50 -23.41 2.06 4.24
CA LEU A 50 -22.78 3.09 3.39
C LEU A 50 -23.77 3.76 2.41
N GLY A 51 -25.07 3.48 2.51
CA GLY A 51 -26.09 4.13 1.68
C GLY A 51 -26.33 3.47 0.32
N GLY A 52 -26.02 2.18 0.18
CA GLY A 52 -26.28 1.38 -1.02
C GLY A 52 -25.16 1.42 -2.06
N ILE A 53 -25.33 0.66 -3.14
CA ILE A 53 -24.29 0.44 -4.17
C ILE A 53 -23.83 1.74 -4.85
N GLU A 54 -24.74 2.68 -5.11
CA GLU A 54 -24.41 3.94 -5.77
C GLU A 54 -23.51 4.81 -4.88
N SER A 55 -23.84 4.90 -3.58
CA SER A 55 -23.01 5.60 -2.59
C SER A 55 -21.63 4.96 -2.45
N VAL A 56 -21.57 3.62 -2.34
CA VAL A 56 -20.30 2.87 -2.27
C VAL A 56 -19.41 3.13 -3.49
N ARG A 57 -19.99 3.15 -4.70
CA ARG A 57 -19.25 3.45 -5.94
C ARG A 57 -18.72 4.89 -5.96
N VAL A 58 -19.50 5.86 -5.48
CA VAL A 58 -19.06 7.26 -5.38
C VAL A 58 -17.92 7.38 -4.37
N ILE A 59 -18.07 6.83 -3.17
CA ILE A 59 -17.04 6.84 -2.12
C ILE A 59 -15.74 6.21 -2.65
N HIS A 60 -15.84 5.07 -3.34
CA HIS A 60 -14.68 4.39 -3.94
C HIS A 60 -13.95 5.29 -4.93
N ARG A 61 -14.67 5.98 -5.84
CA ARG A 61 -14.06 6.90 -6.82
C ARG A 61 -13.45 8.14 -6.18
N VAL A 62 -14.07 8.69 -5.13
CA VAL A 62 -13.51 9.81 -4.36
C VAL A 62 -12.21 9.38 -3.69
N ALA A 63 -12.20 8.23 -3.00
CA ALA A 63 -10.98 7.69 -2.39
C ALA A 63 -9.90 7.36 -3.41
N ALA A 64 -10.26 6.85 -4.59
CA ALA A 64 -9.34 6.60 -5.71
C ALA A 64 -8.70 7.91 -6.21
N THR A 65 -9.48 8.98 -6.29
CA THR A 65 -8.99 10.30 -6.70
C THR A 65 -7.99 10.85 -5.68
N VAL A 66 -8.29 10.73 -4.37
CA VAL A 66 -7.35 11.10 -3.30
C VAL A 66 -6.07 10.28 -3.38
N MET A 67 -6.17 8.95 -3.54
CA MET A 67 -5.02 8.06 -3.70
C MET A 67 -4.17 8.43 -4.92
N MET A 68 -4.80 8.82 -6.03
CA MET A 68 -4.09 9.25 -7.23
C MET A 68 -3.32 10.55 -7.01
N PHE A 69 -3.92 11.55 -6.34
CA PHE A 69 -3.22 12.78 -5.98
C PHE A 69 -2.08 12.53 -5.00
N GLU A 70 -2.28 11.65 -4.01
CA GLU A 70 -1.24 11.22 -3.08
C GLU A 70 -0.07 10.57 -3.83
N ALA A 71 -0.34 9.65 -4.77
CA ALA A 71 0.70 9.01 -5.58
C ALA A 71 1.48 10.04 -6.43
N VAL A 72 0.81 10.98 -7.07
CA VAL A 72 1.45 12.05 -7.87
C VAL A 72 2.30 12.95 -6.97
N TYR A 73 1.76 13.37 -5.82
CA TYR A 73 2.48 14.17 -4.84
C TYR A 73 3.73 13.45 -4.34
N HIS A 74 3.59 12.17 -3.97
CA HIS A 74 4.68 11.33 -3.49
C HIS A 74 5.80 11.19 -4.51
N ILE A 75 5.45 10.94 -5.79
CA ILE A 75 6.43 10.91 -6.89
C ILE A 75 7.18 12.25 -6.99
N GLY A 76 6.47 13.38 -6.86
CA GLY A 76 7.08 14.71 -6.85
C GLY A 76 8.05 14.91 -5.67
N VAL A 77 7.67 14.50 -4.47
CA VAL A 77 8.51 14.57 -3.25
C VAL A 77 9.76 13.70 -3.40
N VAL A 78 9.61 12.47 -3.89
CA VAL A 78 10.73 11.55 -4.14
C VAL A 78 11.65 12.12 -5.22
N GLY A 79 11.09 12.64 -6.32
CA GLY A 79 11.85 13.30 -7.38
C GLY A 79 12.64 14.50 -6.87
N TYR A 80 12.02 15.36 -6.05
CA TYR A 80 12.71 16.49 -5.42
C TYR A 80 13.87 16.05 -4.52
N LYS A 81 13.65 15.03 -3.67
CA LYS A 81 14.68 14.46 -2.81
C LYS A 81 15.87 13.93 -3.62
N ILE A 82 15.61 13.23 -4.72
CA ILE A 82 16.66 12.61 -5.55
C ILE A 82 17.39 13.66 -6.40
N PHE A 83 16.67 14.50 -7.13
CA PHE A 83 17.26 15.37 -8.16
C PHE A 83 17.72 16.72 -7.63
N VAL A 84 17.00 17.30 -6.64
CA VAL A 84 17.32 18.62 -6.08
C VAL A 84 18.18 18.48 -4.83
N ARG A 85 17.72 17.70 -3.84
CA ARG A 85 18.46 17.53 -2.58
C ARG A 85 19.62 16.55 -2.67
N ARG A 86 19.67 15.74 -3.73
CA ARG A 86 20.68 14.68 -3.92
C ARG A 86 20.72 13.70 -2.75
N ASP A 87 19.55 13.45 -2.14
CA ASP A 87 19.40 12.46 -1.10
C ASP A 87 19.70 11.06 -1.67
N ARG A 88 20.34 10.20 -0.87
CA ARG A 88 20.61 8.81 -1.28
C ARG A 88 19.30 8.04 -1.44
N MET A 89 19.20 7.22 -2.49
CA MET A 89 18.03 6.37 -2.78
C MET A 89 17.99 5.12 -1.87
N THR A 90 17.88 5.32 -0.55
CA THR A 90 17.97 4.25 0.45
C THR A 90 16.82 3.24 0.41
N MET A 91 15.71 3.56 -0.28
CA MET A 91 14.57 2.66 -0.48
C MET A 91 14.76 1.69 -1.65
N LEU A 92 15.83 1.81 -2.45
CA LEU A 92 16.13 0.82 -3.47
C LEU A 92 16.54 -0.51 -2.81
N PRO A 93 15.99 -1.66 -3.26
CA PRO A 93 16.44 -2.96 -2.80
C PRO A 93 17.86 -3.21 -3.32
N THR A 94 18.67 -3.82 -2.48
CA THR A 94 20.07 -4.17 -2.73
C THR A 94 20.30 -5.65 -2.46
N PHE A 95 21.46 -6.18 -2.88
CA PHE A 95 21.85 -7.56 -2.53
C PHE A 95 21.96 -7.79 -1.02
N THR A 96 22.24 -6.74 -0.23
CA THR A 96 22.24 -6.84 1.23
C THR A 96 20.85 -7.16 1.77
N ASP A 97 19.79 -6.60 1.17
CA ASP A 97 18.41 -6.87 1.58
C ASP A 97 18.03 -8.34 1.34
N ALA A 98 18.48 -8.92 0.22
CA ALA A 98 18.29 -10.35 -0.06
C ALA A 98 19.02 -11.24 0.95
N ARG A 99 20.26 -10.89 1.32
CA ARG A 99 21.01 -11.60 2.37
C ARG A 99 20.31 -11.48 3.73
N SER A 100 19.82 -10.29 4.08
CA SER A 100 19.06 -10.07 5.31
C SER A 100 17.75 -10.86 5.33
N ALA A 101 17.06 -11.02 4.20
CA ALA A 101 15.86 -11.83 4.08
C ALA A 101 16.15 -13.31 4.36
N ILE A 102 17.21 -13.87 3.76
CA ILE A 102 17.64 -15.26 4.01
C ILE A 102 18.03 -15.43 5.48
N GLN A 103 18.80 -14.49 6.04
CA GLN A 103 19.19 -14.55 7.45
C GLN A 103 17.98 -14.45 8.39
N ALA A 104 17.02 -13.57 8.09
CA ALA A 104 15.76 -13.47 8.85
C ALA A 104 14.98 -14.79 8.80
N PHE A 105 14.89 -15.40 7.62
CA PHE A 105 14.23 -16.69 7.43
C PHE A 105 14.89 -17.80 8.26
N LEU A 106 16.21 -17.96 8.15
CA LEU A 106 16.96 -18.95 8.94
C LEU A 106 16.85 -18.68 10.45
N TYR A 107 16.89 -17.42 10.87
CA TYR A 107 16.70 -17.03 12.27
C TYR A 107 15.31 -17.42 12.78
N ASN A 108 14.26 -17.17 12.00
CA ASN A 108 12.88 -17.54 12.38
C ASN A 108 12.67 -19.06 12.42
N LEU A 109 13.45 -19.84 11.68
CA LEU A 109 13.49 -21.31 11.77
C LEU A 109 14.35 -21.84 12.93
N GLY A 110 14.98 -20.96 13.71
CA GLY A 110 15.91 -21.35 14.78
C GLY A 110 17.28 -21.82 14.29
N LEU A 111 17.56 -21.74 12.99
CA LEU A 111 18.85 -22.11 12.38
C LEU A 111 19.88 -20.97 12.45
N GLY A 112 19.41 -19.72 12.54
CA GLY A 112 20.24 -18.53 12.73
C GLY A 112 20.43 -18.17 14.20
N LYS A 113 21.65 -17.83 14.61
CA LYS A 113 21.95 -17.43 16.00
C LYS A 113 21.59 -15.98 16.31
N THR A 114 21.59 -15.10 15.31
CA THR A 114 21.38 -13.66 15.47
C THR A 114 20.41 -13.11 14.43
N LYS A 115 19.58 -12.18 14.86
CA LYS A 115 18.69 -11.41 13.97
C LYS A 115 19.54 -10.58 12.99
N PRO A 116 19.16 -10.47 11.70
CA PRO A 116 19.87 -9.62 10.75
C PRO A 116 19.96 -8.18 11.25
N GLN A 117 21.15 -7.60 11.11
CA GLN A 117 21.38 -6.18 11.30
C GLN A 117 21.15 -5.48 9.96
N GLN A 118 20.34 -4.42 9.97
CA GLN A 118 19.84 -3.76 8.78
C GLN A 118 19.98 -2.24 8.95
N ASP A 119 19.97 -1.53 7.83
CA ASP A 119 20.09 -0.07 7.80
C ASP A 119 18.82 0.63 8.30
N ARG A 120 18.70 1.95 8.04
CA ARG A 120 17.53 2.78 8.39
C ARG A 120 16.19 2.15 7.97
N TYR A 121 16.17 1.45 6.84
CA TYR A 121 15.02 0.72 6.34
C TYR A 121 15.34 -0.76 6.21
N THR A 122 14.49 -1.61 6.77
CA THR A 122 14.66 -3.06 6.69
C THR A 122 14.24 -3.60 5.32
N PHE A 123 14.61 -4.85 5.01
CA PHE A 123 14.19 -5.52 3.78
C PHE A 123 12.66 -5.65 3.74
N GLU A 124 12.01 -5.87 4.89
CA GLU A 124 10.56 -5.91 5.01
C GLU A 124 9.93 -4.56 4.66
N GLU A 125 10.43 -3.46 5.23
CA GLU A 125 9.95 -2.11 4.93
C GLU A 125 10.14 -1.74 3.44
N LYS A 126 11.27 -2.12 2.83
CA LYS A 126 11.50 -1.91 1.39
C LYS A 126 10.59 -2.79 0.53
N ALA A 127 10.42 -4.06 0.88
CA ALA A 127 9.55 -4.97 0.14
C ALA A 127 8.09 -4.48 0.17
N GLU A 128 7.60 -4.04 1.33
CA GLU A 128 6.27 -3.43 1.46
C GLU A 128 6.13 -2.17 0.60
N TYR A 129 7.12 -1.28 0.64
CA TYR A 129 7.12 -0.04 -0.15
C TYR A 129 7.04 -0.33 -1.66
N TRP A 130 7.84 -1.28 -2.16
CA TRP A 130 7.83 -1.63 -3.58
C TRP A 130 6.59 -2.42 -3.99
N ALA A 131 6.08 -3.30 -3.13
CA ALA A 131 4.81 -3.98 -3.34
C ALA A 131 3.66 -2.96 -3.45
N LEU A 132 3.65 -1.94 -2.58
CA LEU A 132 2.67 -0.86 -2.64
C LEU A 132 2.78 -0.03 -3.93
N ILE A 133 3.99 0.33 -4.37
CA ILE A 133 4.19 1.05 -5.64
C ILE A 133 3.63 0.24 -6.81
N TRP A 134 4.02 -1.03 -6.90
CA TRP A 134 3.57 -1.93 -7.97
C TRP A 134 2.06 -2.11 -7.95
N GLY A 135 1.49 -2.39 -6.78
CA GLY A 135 0.05 -2.50 -6.58
C GLY A 135 -0.67 -1.22 -7.00
N THR A 136 -0.16 -0.05 -6.61
CA THR A 136 -0.75 1.25 -6.98
C THR A 136 -0.75 1.47 -8.49
N VAL A 137 0.31 1.07 -9.20
CA VAL A 137 0.36 1.15 -10.67
C VAL A 137 -0.69 0.25 -11.32
N ILE A 138 -0.77 -1.03 -10.91
CA ILE A 138 -1.79 -1.96 -11.43
C ILE A 138 -3.19 -1.43 -11.14
N MET A 139 -3.46 -1.02 -9.89
CA MET A 139 -4.75 -0.54 -9.43
C MET A 139 -5.16 0.74 -10.17
N GLY A 140 -4.22 1.65 -10.40
CA GLY A 140 -4.42 2.85 -11.20
C GLY A 140 -4.82 2.51 -12.64
N ILE A 141 -4.01 1.72 -13.35
CA ILE A 141 -4.26 1.36 -14.75
C ILE A 141 -5.60 0.63 -14.90
N THR A 142 -5.80 -0.45 -14.13
CA THR A 142 -6.99 -1.27 -14.21
C THR A 142 -8.25 -0.53 -13.73
N GLY A 143 -8.12 0.33 -12.73
CA GLY A 143 -9.18 1.21 -12.25
C GLY A 143 -9.60 2.22 -13.32
N PHE A 144 -8.64 2.84 -14.01
CA PHE A 144 -8.92 3.76 -15.11
C PHE A 144 -9.62 3.09 -16.29
N VAL A 145 -9.22 1.86 -16.65
CA VAL A 145 -9.91 1.04 -17.66
C VAL A 145 -11.37 0.81 -17.28
N MET A 146 -11.63 0.41 -16.03
CA MET A 146 -13.00 0.17 -15.56
C MET A 146 -13.83 1.45 -15.39
N TRP A 147 -13.19 2.58 -15.09
CA TRP A 147 -13.86 3.88 -15.00
C TRP A 147 -14.25 4.37 -16.41
N ASN A 148 -13.43 4.10 -17.43
CA ASN A 148 -13.63 4.56 -18.80
C ASN A 148 -13.71 3.42 -19.83
N PRO A 149 -14.66 2.47 -19.71
CA PRO A 149 -14.68 1.28 -20.53
C PRO A 149 -14.93 1.60 -22.01
N ILE A 150 -15.84 2.53 -22.30
CA ILE A 150 -16.16 2.95 -23.69
C ILE A 150 -14.96 3.60 -24.36
N ALA A 151 -14.22 4.47 -23.64
CA ALA A 151 -13.02 5.08 -24.19
C ALA A 151 -11.91 4.04 -24.41
N THR A 152 -11.76 3.10 -23.47
CA THR A 152 -10.78 2.01 -23.57
C THR A 152 -11.03 1.14 -24.79
N THR A 153 -12.28 0.73 -25.04
CA THR A 153 -12.63 -0.19 -26.13
C THR A 153 -12.61 0.45 -27.52
N ARG A 154 -12.42 1.76 -27.62
CA ARG A 154 -12.11 2.43 -28.90
C ARG A 154 -10.69 2.14 -29.39
N PHE A 155 -9.76 1.87 -28.46
CA PHE A 155 -8.35 1.65 -28.76
C PHE A 155 -7.89 0.22 -28.50
N LEU A 156 -8.55 -0.51 -27.61
CA LEU A 156 -8.18 -1.86 -27.19
C LEU A 156 -9.35 -2.84 -27.36
N PRO A 157 -9.07 -4.15 -27.48
CA PRO A 157 -10.13 -5.16 -27.57
C PRO A 157 -11.03 -5.19 -26.32
N GLY A 158 -12.31 -5.52 -26.51
CA GLY A 158 -13.31 -5.56 -25.43
C GLY A 158 -12.95 -6.46 -24.24
N ILE A 159 -12.12 -7.49 -24.46
CA ILE A 159 -11.64 -8.40 -23.41
C ILE A 159 -10.79 -7.70 -22.34
N ILE A 160 -10.23 -6.53 -22.63
CA ILE A 160 -9.41 -5.77 -21.68
C ILE A 160 -10.23 -5.29 -20.47
N VAL A 161 -11.51 -4.98 -20.63
CA VAL A 161 -12.37 -4.54 -19.52
C VAL A 161 -12.58 -5.63 -18.47
N PRO A 162 -13.05 -6.85 -18.81
CA PRO A 162 -13.16 -7.94 -17.83
C PRO A 162 -11.79 -8.42 -17.32
N ALA A 163 -10.74 -8.39 -18.14
CA ALA A 163 -9.38 -8.69 -17.68
C ALA A 163 -8.90 -7.69 -16.62
N ALA A 164 -9.11 -6.40 -16.84
CA ALA A 164 -8.82 -5.35 -15.87
C ALA A 164 -9.63 -5.53 -14.59
N LYS A 165 -10.92 -5.87 -14.68
CA LYS A 165 -11.75 -6.19 -13.50
C LYS A 165 -11.19 -7.36 -12.70
N ALA A 166 -10.77 -8.43 -13.36
CA ALA A 166 -10.18 -9.59 -12.71
C ALA A 166 -8.85 -9.22 -12.02
N ALA A 167 -7.95 -8.55 -12.74
CA ALA A 167 -6.66 -8.11 -12.22
C ALA A 167 -6.81 -7.13 -11.04
N HIS A 168 -7.65 -6.10 -11.18
CA HIS A 168 -7.93 -5.13 -10.12
C HIS A 168 -8.49 -5.80 -8.86
N SER A 169 -9.46 -6.70 -9.03
CA SER A 169 -10.09 -7.40 -7.91
C SER A 169 -9.14 -8.40 -7.23
N GLY A 170 -8.21 -8.99 -7.99
CA GLY A 170 -7.18 -9.88 -7.48
C GLY A 170 -6.13 -9.11 -6.69
N GLU A 171 -5.57 -8.05 -7.29
CA GLU A 171 -4.57 -7.20 -6.68
C GLU A 171 -5.10 -6.48 -5.44
N ALA A 172 -6.35 -5.99 -5.46
CA ALA A 172 -6.97 -5.40 -4.28
C ALA A 172 -7.02 -6.36 -3.09
N LEU A 173 -7.35 -7.64 -3.34
CA LEU A 173 -7.39 -8.65 -2.29
C LEU A 173 -5.97 -8.95 -1.78
N LEU A 174 -5.00 -9.09 -2.68
CA LEU A 174 -3.59 -9.30 -2.33
C LEU A 174 -3.07 -8.14 -1.46
N ALA A 175 -3.33 -6.89 -1.87
CA ALA A 175 -2.89 -5.71 -1.15
C ALA A 175 -3.53 -5.60 0.24
N VAL A 176 -4.85 -5.82 0.36
CA VAL A 176 -5.52 -5.80 1.67
C VAL A 176 -4.95 -6.88 2.59
N LEU A 177 -4.75 -8.10 2.08
CA LEU A 177 -4.17 -9.19 2.87
C LEU A 177 -2.71 -8.90 3.25
N ALA A 178 -1.92 -8.32 2.36
CA ALA A 178 -0.55 -7.90 2.65
C ALA A 178 -0.52 -6.87 3.79
N ILE A 179 -1.40 -5.88 3.77
CA ILE A 179 -1.46 -4.89 4.86
C ILE A 179 -1.89 -5.55 6.18
N ILE A 180 -2.94 -6.38 6.18
CA ILE A 180 -3.47 -7.00 7.41
C ILE A 180 -2.50 -8.02 8.00
N ILE A 181 -1.93 -8.89 7.17
CA ILE A 181 -1.12 -10.02 7.64
C ILE A 181 0.32 -9.60 7.85
N TRP A 182 0.90 -8.88 6.88
CA TRP A 182 2.33 -8.58 6.89
C TRP A 182 2.60 -7.23 7.57
N HIS A 183 2.04 -6.12 7.06
CA HIS A 183 2.34 -4.79 7.59
C HIS A 183 1.90 -4.64 9.07
N MET A 184 0.66 -4.99 9.41
CA MET A 184 0.19 -4.90 10.80
C MET A 184 1.00 -5.79 11.74
N TYR A 185 1.39 -6.98 11.29
CA TYR A 185 2.24 -7.86 12.09
C TYR A 185 3.61 -7.24 12.33
N HIS A 186 4.31 -6.79 11.29
CA HIS A 186 5.67 -6.26 11.43
C HIS A 186 5.73 -4.93 12.19
N VAL A 187 4.76 -4.03 11.96
CA VAL A 187 4.79 -2.63 12.43
C VAL A 187 4.03 -2.40 13.75
N HIS A 188 3.06 -3.26 14.08
CA HIS A 188 2.22 -3.08 15.28
C HIS A 188 2.26 -4.25 16.26
N LEU A 189 2.38 -5.50 15.80
CA LEU A 189 2.36 -6.67 16.69
C LEU A 189 3.76 -7.14 17.10
N ARG A 190 4.64 -7.44 16.14
CA ARG A 190 6.01 -7.91 16.38
C ARG A 190 6.88 -6.82 17.00
N HIS A 191 6.70 -5.58 16.55
CA HIS A 191 7.38 -4.41 17.08
C HIS A 191 6.47 -3.21 16.98
N PHE A 192 6.04 -2.64 18.11
CA PHE A 192 5.14 -1.49 18.09
C PHE A 192 5.88 -0.19 17.74
N ASN A 193 5.86 0.19 16.46
CA ASN A 193 6.54 1.37 15.96
C ASN A 193 5.67 2.64 16.06
N LYS A 194 6.08 3.59 16.90
CA LYS A 194 5.35 4.86 17.12
C LYS A 194 5.70 6.00 16.15
N SER A 195 6.65 5.79 15.23
CA SER A 195 7.24 6.87 14.43
C SER A 195 6.28 7.56 13.45
N MET A 196 5.11 6.99 13.16
CA MET A 196 4.05 7.65 12.39
C MET A 196 3.11 8.53 13.23
N PHE A 197 3.19 8.43 14.57
CA PHE A 197 2.35 9.16 15.51
C PHE A 197 3.11 10.30 16.23
N THR A 198 4.43 10.20 16.37
CA THR A 198 5.28 11.11 17.17
C THR A 198 6.53 11.51 16.41
#